data_AF-A0A2X3IE44-F1
#
_entry.id   AF-A0A2X3IE44-F1
#
_cell.length_a   1.000
_cell.length_b   1.000
_cell.length_c   1.000
_cell.angle_alpha   90.00
_cell.angle_beta   90.00
_cell.angle_gamma   90.00
#
_symmetry.space_group_name_H-M   'P 1'
#
loop_
_entity.id
_entity.type
_entity.pdbx_description
1 polymer ?
#
loop_
_entity_poly.entity_id
_entity_poly.type
_entity_poly.pdbx_seq_one_letter_code
_entity_poly.pdbx_strand_id
1 'polypeptide(L)'
;MLLIFVYNLPQALPGSSALLSDPFWAGLIALVLSETAYIAEIHRGGLLAIPRGQREAAHALGLRYAGIQWLVIVPQALRVALPSLANEYISIVNLARWFR
;
A
#
# COMPACT_ATOMS: atom_id res chain seq x y z
N MET A 1 14.83 -7.57 2.09
CA MET A 1 15.58 -6.30 1.89
C MET A 1 15.29 -5.27 3.00
N LEU A 2 14.04 -5.00 3.36
CA LEU A 2 13.70 -4.00 4.39
C LEU A 2 14.18 -4.37 5.82
N LEU A 3 14.17 -5.66 6.18
CA LEU A 3 14.66 -6.15 7.47
C LEU A 3 16.13 -5.77 7.72
N ILE A 4 16.96 -5.77 6.67
CA ILE A 4 18.38 -5.39 6.75
C ILE A 4 18.49 -3.90 7.07
N PHE A 5 17.66 -3.05 6.45
CA PHE A 5 17.64 -1.61 6.75
C PHE A 5 17.17 -1.33 8.18
N VAL A 6 16.12 -2.01 8.66
CA VAL A 6 15.61 -1.84 10.03
C VAL A 6 16.64 -2.29 11.08
N TYR A 7 17.38 -3.36 10.82
CA TYR A 7 18.41 -3.85 11.76
C TYR A 7 19.69 -2.99 11.77
N ASN A 8 19.99 -2.30 10.66
CA ASN A 8 21.14 -1.38 10.55
C ASN A 8 20.79 0.07 10.95
N LEU A 9 19.51 0.45 10.99
CA LEU A 9 19.04 1.79 11.37
C LEU A 9 19.49 2.24 12.78
N PRO A 10 19.52 1.38 13.81
CA PRO A 10 19.99 1.73 15.15
C PRO A 10 21.45 2.19 15.21
N GLN A 11 22.29 1.69 14.30
CA GLN A 11 23.71 2.08 14.22
C GLN A 11 23.89 3.44 13.53
N ALA A 12 22.99 3.81 12.62
CA ALA A 12 23.00 5.10 11.92
C ALA A 12 22.26 6.21 12.68
N LEU A 13 21.25 5.86 13.47
CA LEU A 13 20.43 6.77 14.28
C LEU A 13 20.29 6.21 15.70
N PRO A 14 21.19 6.58 16.64
CA PRO A 14 21.24 6.03 18.00
C PRO A 14 19.94 6.19 18.79
N GLY A 15 19.11 7.19 18.48
CA GLY A 15 17.80 7.40 19.11
C GLY A 15 16.74 6.34 18.74
N SER A 16 16.95 5.55 17.68
CA SER A 16 16.06 4.46 17.27
C SER A 16 16.39 3.13 17.96
N SER A 17 17.53 3.06 18.67
CA SER A 17 18.03 1.84 19.32
C SER A 17 17.09 1.29 20.38
N ALA A 18 16.40 2.14 21.15
CA ALA A 18 15.50 1.70 22.21
C ALA A 18 14.23 0.96 21.71
N LEU A 19 13.76 1.26 20.49
CA LEU A 19 12.58 0.63 19.88
C LEU A 19 12.95 -0.57 19.00
N LEU A 20 14.14 -0.56 18.41
CA LEU A 20 14.60 -1.57 17.46
C LEU A 20 15.53 -2.61 18.08
N SER A 21 15.94 -2.44 19.34
CA SER A 21 16.72 -3.43 20.10
C SER A 21 15.92 -4.68 20.44
N ASP A 22 14.60 -4.55 20.57
CA ASP A 22 13.71 -5.68 20.77
C ASP A 22 13.40 -6.34 19.40
N PRO A 23 13.77 -7.62 19.20
CA PRO A 23 13.55 -8.33 17.94
C PRO A 23 12.08 -8.36 17.51
N PHE A 24 11.13 -8.37 18.45
CA PHE A 24 9.71 -8.35 18.15
C PHE A 24 9.29 -7.04 17.49
N TRP A 25 9.66 -5.91 18.09
CA TRP A 25 9.33 -4.58 17.57
C TRP A 25 10.03 -4.29 16.24
N ALA A 26 11.30 -4.68 16.11
CA ALA A 26 12.04 -4.57 14.87
C ALA A 26 11.38 -5.38 13.74
N GLY A 27 10.98 -6.62 14.01
CA GLY A 27 10.27 -7.48 13.06
C GLY A 27 8.91 -6.91 12.66
N LEU A 28 8.12 -6.44 13.63
CA LEU A 28 6.80 -5.86 13.41
C LEU A 28 6.87 -4.61 12.53
N ILE A 29 7.78 -3.68 12.82
CA ILE A 29 7.96 -2.46 12.03
C ILE A 29 8.41 -2.79 10.60
N ALA A 30 9.36 -3.72 10.46
CA ALA A 30 9.83 -4.15 9.15
C ALA A 30 8.69 -4.76 8.30
N LEU A 31 7.83 -5.57 8.93
CA LEU A 31 6.67 -6.17 8.28
C LEU A 31 5.66 -5.09 7.85
N VAL A 32 5.21 -4.24 8.78
CA VAL A 32 4.20 -3.21 8.51
C VAL A 32 4.64 -2.27 7.39
N LEU A 33 5.91 -1.83 7.41
CA LEU A 33 6.44 -0.96 6.36
C LEU A 33 6.49 -1.65 5.00
N SER A 34 6.90 -2.92 4.96
CA SER A 34 6.94 -3.70 3.72
C SER A 34 5.54 -3.87 3.13
N GLU A 35 4.57 -4.27 3.95
CA GLU A 35 3.18 -4.48 3.52
C GLU A 35 2.52 -3.17 3.10
N THR A 36 2.74 -2.08 3.84
CA THR A 36 2.18 -0.77 3.49
C THR A 36 2.72 -0.27 2.16
N ALA A 37 4.03 -0.46 1.88
CA ALA A 37 4.62 -0.09 0.60
C ALA A 37 4.04 -0.92 -0.55
N TYR A 38 3.84 -2.22 -0.34
CA TYR A 38 3.23 -3.10 -1.34
C TYR A 38 1.77 -2.72 -1.64
N ILE A 39 0.96 -2.48 -0.60
CA ILE A 39 -0.43 -2.02 -0.75
C ILE A 39 -0.49 -0.65 -1.44
N ALA A 40 0.41 0.28 -1.09
CA ALA A 40 0.51 1.58 -1.75
C ALA A 40 0.80 1.44 -3.26
N GLU A 41 1.65 0.50 -3.64
CA GLU A 41 1.96 0.20 -5.04
C GLU A 41 0.77 -0.38 -5.80
N ILE A 42 -0.05 -1.22 -5.15
CA ILE A 42 -1.32 -1.70 -5.70
C ILE A 42 -2.28 -0.51 -5.96
N HIS A 43 -2.43 0.39 -5.00
CA HIS A 43 -3.27 1.59 -5.19
C HIS A 43 -2.74 2.50 -6.30
N ARG A 44 -1.41 2.69 -6.37
CA ARG A 44 -0.74 3.46 -7.43
C ARG A 44 -0.99 2.84 -8.79
N GLY A 45 -0.86 1.52 -8.91
CA GLY A 45 -1.16 0.76 -10.13
C GLY A 45 -2.62 0.92 -10.55
N GLY A 46 -3.55 0.81 -9.60
CA GLY A 46 -4.98 1.02 -9.83
C GLY A 46 -5.32 2.42 -10.36
N LEU A 47 -4.68 3.47 -9.81
CA LEU A 47 -4.87 4.85 -10.28
C LEU A 47 -4.27 5.09 -11.67
N LEU A 48 -3.08 4.54 -11.94
CA LEU A 48 -2.41 4.69 -13.24
C LEU A 48 -3.08 3.91 -14.38
N ALA A 49 -3.81 2.84 -14.04
CA ALA A 49 -4.57 2.06 -15.00
C ALA A 49 -5.77 2.84 -15.58
N ILE A 50 -6.20 3.94 -14.95
CA ILE A 50 -7.35 4.72 -15.42
C ILE A 50 -6.99 5.56 -16.65
N PRO A 51 -7.68 5.37 -17.79
CA PRO A 51 -7.41 6.16 -18.99
C PRO A 51 -7.63 7.65 -18.74
N ARG A 52 -6.70 8.49 -19.23
CA ARG A 52 -6.77 9.96 -19.06
C ARG A 52 -8.09 10.57 -19.57
N GLY A 53 -8.66 9.98 -20.63
CA GLY A 53 -9.94 10.40 -21.21
C GLY A 53 -11.13 10.34 -20.24
N GLN A 54 -11.08 9.50 -19.19
CA GLN A 54 -12.13 9.49 -18.15
C GLN A 54 -12.21 10.83 -17.41
N ARG A 55 -11.05 11.45 -17.15
CA ARG A 55 -10.96 12.75 -16.48
C ARG A 55 -11.51 13.86 -17.37
N GLU A 56 -11.16 13.81 -18.66
CA GLU A 56 -11.59 14.78 -19.67
C GLU A 56 -13.10 14.68 -19.95
N ALA A 57 -13.63 13.46 -20.07
CA ALA A 57 -15.06 13.22 -20.24
C ALA A 57 -15.87 13.69 -19.02
N ALA A 58 -15.41 13.37 -17.81
CA ALA A 58 -16.05 13.83 -16.57
C ALA A 58 -16.05 15.36 -16.45
N HIS A 59 -14.96 16.01 -16.86
CA HIS A 59 -14.87 17.46 -16.93
C HIS A 59 -15.82 18.06 -17.98
N ALA A 60 -15.94 17.44 -19.16
CA ALA A 60 -16.87 17.87 -20.21
C ALA A 60 -18.35 17.75 -19.77
N LEU A 61 -18.66 16.83 -18.84
CA LEU A 61 -19.97 16.69 -18.21
C LEU A 61 -20.20 17.68 -17.05
N GLY A 62 -19.27 18.63 -16.82
CA GLY A 62 -19.43 19.68 -15.81
C GLY A 62 -19.05 19.27 -14.38
N LEU A 63 -18.40 18.12 -14.19
CA LEU A 63 -17.95 17.70 -12.86
C LEU A 63 -16.74 18.53 -12.40
N ARG A 64 -16.80 19.01 -11.17
CA ARG A 64 -15.68 19.67 -10.47
C ARG A 64 -14.62 18.63 -10.14
N TYR A 65 -13.37 19.05 -9.90
CA TYR A 65 -12.26 18.13 -9.54
C TYR A 65 -12.64 17.11 -8.47
N ALA A 66 -13.25 17.54 -7.36
CA ALA A 66 -13.69 16.63 -6.30
C ALA A 66 -14.72 15.59 -6.80
N GLY A 67 -15.68 16.00 -7.64
CA GLY A 67 -16.64 15.08 -8.27
C GLY A 67 -15.96 14.10 -9.21
N ILE A 68 -15.00 14.56 -10.02
CA ILE A 68 -14.21 13.69 -10.90
C ILE A 68 -13.44 12.65 -10.08
N GLN A 69 -12.80 13.06 -8.99
CA GLN A 69 -12.08 12.12 -8.13
C GLN A 69 -13.02 11.08 -7.50
N TRP A 70 -14.05 11.53 -6.78
CA TRP A 70 -14.89 10.63 -5.97
C TRP A 70 -15.91 9.81 -6.77
N LEU A 71 -16.42 10.33 -7.89
CA LEU A 71 -17.47 9.67 -8.68
C LEU A 71 -16.92 8.88 -9.87
N VAL A 72 -15.71 9.24 -10.36
CA VAL A 72 -15.16 8.67 -11.59
C VAL A 72 -13.86 7.94 -11.33
N ILE A 73 -12.81 8.64 -10.87
CA ILE A 73 -11.45 8.08 -10.82
C ILE A 73 -11.28 7.06 -9.68
N VAL A 74 -11.59 7.45 -8.43
CA VAL A 74 -11.45 6.59 -7.25
C VAL A 74 -12.23 5.28 -7.37
N PRO A 75 -13.54 5.26 -7.72
CA PRO A 75 -14.27 3.99 -7.81
C PRO A 75 -13.75 3.08 -8.92
N GLN A 76 -13.28 3.63 -10.04
CA GLN A 76 -12.65 2.83 -11.10
C GLN A 76 -11.29 2.28 -10.64
N ALA A 77 -10.45 3.11 -10.03
CA ALA A 77 -9.14 2.70 -9.53
C ALA A 77 -9.25 1.62 -8.46
N LEU A 78 -10.25 1.72 -7.57
CA LEU A 78 -10.56 0.69 -6.59
C LEU A 78 -10.96 -0.62 -7.25
N ARG A 79 -11.83 -0.60 -8.27
CA ARG A 79 -12.21 -1.82 -9.02
C ARG A 79 -11.01 -2.51 -9.65
N VAL A 80 -10.03 -1.76 -10.14
CA VAL A 80 -8.78 -2.31 -10.68
C VAL A 80 -7.88 -2.89 -9.58
N ALA A 81 -7.81 -2.24 -8.42
CA ALA A 81 -6.98 -2.67 -7.29
C ALA A 81 -7.56 -3.89 -6.53
N LEU A 82 -8.89 -4.06 -6.52
CA LEU A 82 -9.60 -5.06 -5.73
C LEU A 82 -9.09 -6.51 -5.93
N PRO A 83 -8.86 -7.01 -7.16
CA PRO A 83 -8.36 -8.38 -7.36
C PRO A 83 -6.99 -8.60 -6.71
N SER A 84 -6.07 -7.63 -6.84
CA SER A 84 -4.74 -7.69 -6.23
C SER A 84 -4.81 -7.65 -4.71
N LEU A 85 -5.67 -6.79 -4.14
CA LEU A 85 -5.91 -6.75 -2.69
C LEU A 85 -6.51 -8.05 -2.16
N ALA A 86 -7.42 -8.67 -2.92
CA ALA A 86 -7.99 -9.97 -2.55
C ALA A 86 -6.93 -11.08 -2.59
N ASN A 87 -6.04 -11.08 -3.59
CA ASN A 87 -4.91 -12.01 -3.66
C ASN A 87 -3.98 -11.83 -2.45
N GLU A 88 -3.69 -10.59 -2.05
CA GLU A 88 -2.85 -10.32 -0.89
C GLU A 88 -3.50 -10.79 0.42
N TYR A 89 -4.81 -10.55 0.58
CA TYR A 89 -5.56 -11.07 1.71
C TYR A 89 -5.48 -12.61 1.80
N ILE A 90 -5.63 -13.31 0.67
CA ILE A 90 -5.50 -14.78 0.62
C ILE A 90 -4.07 -15.21 0.99
N SER A 91 -3.05 -14.47 0.54
CA SER A 91 -1.65 -14.72 0.88
C SER A 91 -1.42 -14.69 2.40
N ILE A 92 -1.88 -13.62 3.06
CA ILE A 92 -1.77 -13.46 4.52
C ILE A 92 -2.53 -14.56 5.27
N VAL A 93 -3.74 -14.90 4.85
CA VAL A 93 -4.53 -15.98 5.48
C VAL A 93 -3.83 -17.33 5.33
N ASN A 94 -3.28 -17.62 4.15
CA ASN A 94 -2.51 -18.83 3.93
C ASN A 94 -1.25 -18.87 4.79
N LEU A 95 -0.53 -17.76 4.91
CA LEU A 95 0.63 -17.65 5.79
C LEU A 95 0.24 -17.98 7.24
N ALA A 96 -0.85 -17.39 7.75
CA ALA A 96 -1.34 -17.68 9.10
C ALA A 96 -1.74 -19.15 9.30
N ARG A 97 -2.19 -19.83 8.23
CA ARG A 97 -2.52 -21.26 8.27
C ARG A 97 -1.28 -22.14 8.48
N TRP A 98 -0.12 -21.75 7.98
CA TRP A 98 1.13 -22.51 8.12
C TRP A 98 1.72 -22.49 9.54
N PHE A 99 1.29 -21.56 10.39
CA PHE A 99 1.70 -21.48 11.79
C PHE A 99 0.82 -22.30 12.75
N ARG A 100 -0.15 -23.06 12.22
CA ARG A 100 -0.99 -23.98 12.99
C ARG A 100 -0.61 -25.44 12.74
#